data_AF-A0A5C8T747-F1
#
_entry.id   AF-A0A5C8T747-F1
#
_cell.length_a   1.000
_cell.length_b   1.000
_cell.length_c   1.000
_cell.angle_alpha   90.00
_cell.angle_beta   90.00
_cell.angle_gamma   90.00
#
_symmetry.space_group_name_H-M   'P 1'
#
loop_
_entity.id
_entity.type
_entity.pdbx_description
1 polymer ?
#
loop_
_entity_poly.entity_id
_entity_poly.type
_entity_poly.pdbx_seq_one_letter_code
_entity_poly.pdbx_strand_id
1 'polypeptide(L)'
;MTPREQAAFKAGIEVAQQMALTAAVTLEVRDDARELRQQAAAAALQGFAAGLKIAFLEPPADQTRMRRVFEAISAQDGDSGTVECPECKGRLSWARDSFNGHLHGQCETDGCLRWMQ
;
A
#
# COMPACT_ATOMS: atom_id res chain seq x y z
N MET A 1 16.64 -3.06 -3.56
CA MET A 1 16.65 -3.93 -4.74
C MET A 1 17.80 -3.49 -5.63
N THR A 2 18.70 -4.39 -6.00
CA THR A 2 19.86 -4.08 -6.86
C THR A 2 19.42 -3.89 -8.32
N PRO A 3 20.23 -3.23 -9.17
CA PRO A 3 19.92 -3.09 -10.60
C PRO A 3 19.71 -4.44 -11.30
N ARG A 4 20.46 -5.47 -10.90
CA ARG A 4 20.32 -6.83 -11.41
C ARG A 4 19.00 -7.48 -11.00
N GLU A 5 18.60 -7.32 -9.74
CA GLU A 5 17.31 -7.80 -9.24
C GLU A 5 16.15 -7.11 -9.96
N GLN A 6 16.27 -5.81 -10.21
CA GLN A 6 15.26 -5.05 -10.95
C GLN A 6 15.11 -5.54 -12.39
N ALA A 7 16.23 -5.78 -13.08
CA ALA A 7 16.22 -6.33 -14.44
C ALA A 7 15.61 -7.73 -14.49
N ALA A 8 15.96 -8.60 -13.54
CA ALA A 8 15.40 -9.95 -13.44
C ALA A 8 13.89 -9.93 -13.14
N PHE A 9 13.45 -9.06 -12.23
CA PHE A 9 12.03 -8.87 -11.95
C PHE A 9 11.27 -8.43 -13.20
N LYS A 10 11.77 -7.40 -13.90
CA LYS A 10 11.14 -6.90 -15.13
C LYS A 10 11.02 -8.00 -16.19
N ALA A 11 12.10 -8.73 -16.45
CA ALA A 11 12.10 -9.83 -17.41
C ALA A 11 11.07 -10.91 -17.03
N GLY A 12 10.94 -11.24 -15.75
CA GLY A 12 9.92 -12.17 -15.25
C GLY A 12 8.49 -11.69 -15.52
N ILE A 13 8.21 -10.40 -15.28
CA ILE A 13 6.89 -9.81 -15.57
C ILE A 13 6.57 -9.82 -17.07
N GLU A 14 7.55 -9.51 -17.93
CA GLU A 14 7.38 -9.55 -19.39
C GLU A 14 7.04 -10.97 -19.87
N VAL A 15 7.74 -11.99 -19.37
CA VAL A 15 7.43 -13.40 -19.69
C VAL A 15 6.02 -13.78 -19.23
N ALA A 16 5.66 -13.43 -17.99
CA ALA A 16 4.33 -13.73 -17.46
C ALA A 16 3.21 -13.06 -18.28
N GLN A 17 3.41 -11.81 -18.70
CA GLN A 17 2.49 -11.09 -19.58
C GLN A 17 2.30 -11.84 -20.91
N GLN A 18 3.40 -12.27 -21.53
CA GLN A 18 3.34 -12.96 -22.81
C GLN A 18 2.63 -14.32 -22.71
N MET A 19 2.88 -15.07 -21.64
CA MET A 19 2.15 -16.31 -21.34
C MET A 19 0.65 -16.09 -21.19
N ALA A 20 0.25 -15.02 -20.48
CA ALA A 20 -1.16 -14.69 -20.30
C ALA A 20 -1.85 -14.37 -21.64
N LEU A 21 -1.19 -13.61 -22.52
CA LEU A 21 -1.72 -13.30 -23.85
C LEU A 21 -1.85 -14.56 -24.73
N THR A 22 -0.86 -15.45 -24.71
CA THR A 22 -0.94 -16.73 -25.43
C THR A 22 -2.09 -17.59 -24.93
N ALA A 23 -2.29 -17.66 -23.60
CA ALA A 23 -3.40 -18.40 -23.01
C ALA A 23 -4.76 -17.82 -23.43
N ALA A 24 -4.91 -16.49 -23.44
CA ALA A 24 -6.13 -15.82 -23.88
C ALA A 24 -6.49 -16.17 -25.33
N VAL A 25 -5.55 -16.05 -26.26
CA VAL A 25 -5.76 -16.42 -27.67
C VAL A 25 -6.13 -17.90 -27.81
N THR A 26 -5.47 -18.78 -27.05
CA THR A 26 -5.76 -20.22 -27.06
C THR A 26 -7.19 -20.51 -26.57
N LEU A 27 -7.69 -19.76 -25.58
CA LEU A 27 -9.06 -19.90 -25.09
C LEU A 27 -10.10 -19.36 -26.08
N GLU A 28 -9.80 -18.29 -26.80
CA GLU A 28 -10.69 -17.68 -27.78
C GLU A 28 -10.91 -18.57 -29.01
N VAL A 29 -9.86 -19.22 -29.50
CA VAL A 29 -9.89 -20.03 -30.74
C VAL A 29 -10.48 -21.44 -30.51
N ARG A 30 -10.62 -21.90 -29.26
CA ARG A 30 -11.17 -23.25 -28.98
C ARG A 30 -12.70 -23.27 -29.04
N ASP A 31 -13.21 -24.02 -29.99
CA ASP A 31 -14.66 -24.18 -30.24
C ASP A 31 -15.42 -24.85 -29.09
N ASP A 32 -14.76 -25.73 -28.32
CA ASP A 32 -15.33 -26.49 -27.20
C ASP A 32 -15.17 -25.82 -25.83
N ALA A 33 -14.46 -24.69 -25.75
CA ALA A 33 -14.02 -24.10 -24.48
C ALA A 33 -15.01 -23.11 -23.84
N ARG A 34 -16.33 -23.23 -24.06
CA ARG A 34 -17.30 -22.23 -23.56
C ARG A 34 -17.27 -22.07 -22.03
N GLU A 35 -17.32 -23.18 -21.30
CA GLU A 35 -17.27 -23.15 -19.83
C GLU A 35 -15.91 -22.64 -19.32
N LEU A 36 -14.82 -23.10 -19.94
CA LEU A 36 -13.47 -22.66 -19.59
C LEU A 36 -13.27 -21.15 -19.85
N ARG A 37 -13.82 -20.60 -20.94
CA ARG A 37 -13.82 -19.16 -21.22
C ARG A 37 -14.60 -18.37 -20.17
N GLN A 38 -15.74 -18.88 -19.72
CA GLN A 38 -16.53 -18.24 -18.66
C GLN A 38 -15.77 -18.22 -17.33
N GLN A 39 -15.12 -19.33 -16.96
CA GLN A 39 -14.27 -19.41 -15.77
C GLN A 39 -13.07 -18.47 -15.85
N ALA A 40 -12.37 -18.43 -17.00
CA ALA A 40 -11.25 -17.53 -17.22
C ALA A 40 -11.66 -16.05 -17.15
N ALA A 41 -12.81 -15.69 -17.75
CA ALA A 41 -13.36 -14.34 -17.67
C ALA A 41 -13.73 -13.95 -16.23
N ALA A 42 -14.35 -14.87 -15.48
CA ALA A 42 -14.67 -14.64 -14.07
C ALA A 42 -13.40 -14.42 -13.24
N ALA A 43 -12.37 -15.25 -13.43
CA ALA A 43 -11.08 -15.09 -12.75
C ALA A 43 -10.39 -13.77 -13.10
N ALA A 44 -10.43 -13.35 -14.37
CA ALA A 44 -9.87 -12.07 -14.81
C ALA A 44 -10.58 -10.88 -14.15
N LEU A 45 -11.93 -10.90 -14.10
CA LEU A 45 -12.73 -9.87 -13.45
C LEU A 45 -12.49 -9.82 -11.94
N GLN A 46 -12.34 -10.99 -11.29
CA GLN A 46 -11.99 -11.08 -9.87
C GLN A 46 -10.59 -10.52 -9.59
N GLY A 47 -9.60 -10.87 -10.41
CA GLY A 47 -8.24 -10.33 -10.32
C GLY A 47 -8.20 -8.81 -10.52
N PHE A 48 -8.95 -8.30 -11.48
CA PHE A 48 -9.09 -6.86 -11.70
C PHE A 48 -9.73 -6.15 -10.51
N ALA A 49 -10.83 -6.69 -9.96
CA ALA A 49 -11.47 -6.14 -8.77
C ALA A 49 -10.54 -6.11 -7.56
N ALA A 50 -9.77 -7.18 -7.34
CA ALA A 50 -8.75 -7.23 -6.29
C ALA A 50 -7.64 -6.18 -6.50
N GLY A 51 -7.18 -6.02 -7.75
CA GLY A 51 -6.20 -4.99 -8.12
C GLY A 51 -6.69 -3.58 -7.85
N LEU A 52 -7.94 -3.26 -8.21
CA LEU A 52 -8.55 -1.96 -7.92
C LEU A 52 -8.64 -1.69 -6.41
N LYS A 53 -8.98 -2.71 -5.62
CA LYS A 53 -9.04 -2.60 -4.17
C LYS A 53 -7.68 -2.19 -3.60
N ILE A 54 -6.61 -2.89 -4.00
CA ILE A 54 -5.25 -2.61 -3.54
C ILE A 54 -4.75 -1.25 -4.04
N ALA A 55 -5.01 -0.91 -5.29
CA ALA A 55 -4.47 0.29 -5.91
C ALA A 55 -5.14 1.59 -5.43
N PHE A 56 -6.43 1.54 -5.07
CA PHE A 56 -7.22 2.75 -4.85
C PHE A 56 -8.03 2.78 -3.56
N LEU A 57 -8.41 1.63 -3.01
CA LEU A 57 -9.32 1.57 -1.86
C LEU A 57 -8.60 1.24 -0.55
N GLU A 58 -7.53 0.45 -0.62
CA GLU A 58 -6.68 0.15 0.51
C GLU A 58 -5.55 1.18 0.60
N PRO A 59 -5.58 2.10 1.59
CA PRO A 59 -4.42 2.95 1.82
C PRO A 59 -3.22 2.07 2.18
N PRO A 60 -2.01 2.39 1.68
CA PRO A 60 -0.82 1.64 2.05
C PRO A 60 -0.71 1.56 3.58
N ALA A 61 -0.29 0.42 4.11
CA ALA A 61 -0.30 0.14 5.55
C ALA A 61 0.38 1.25 6.38
N ASP A 62 1.39 1.90 5.80
CA ASP A 62 2.09 3.04 6.37
C ASP A 62 1.21 4.30 6.51
N GLN A 63 0.44 4.66 5.47
CA GLN A 63 -0.54 5.75 5.56
C GLN A 63 -1.62 5.46 6.60
N THR A 64 -2.06 4.21 6.70
CA THR A 64 -3.05 3.82 7.72
C THR A 64 -2.51 4.01 9.13
N ARG A 65 -1.22 3.70 9.37
CA ARG A 65 -0.56 3.88 10.67
C ARG A 65 -0.44 5.36 11.03
N MET A 66 0.09 6.19 10.14
CA MET A 66 0.21 7.64 10.41
C MET A 66 -1.14 8.34 10.51
N ARG A 67 -2.16 7.91 9.75
CA ARG A 67 -3.52 8.45 9.88
C ARG A 67 -4.08 8.28 11.29
N ARG A 68 -3.88 7.11 11.91
CA ARG A 68 -4.31 6.87 13.30
C ARG A 68 -3.56 7.76 14.30
N VAL A 69 -2.27 8.01 14.07
CA VAL A 69 -1.49 8.94 14.87
C VAL A 69 -2.08 10.35 14.78
N PHE A 70 -2.35 10.84 13.56
CA PHE A 70 -2.94 12.17 13.37
C PHE A 70 -4.36 12.27 13.93
N GLU A 71 -5.17 11.21 13.82
CA GLU A 71 -6.49 11.13 14.45
C GLU A 71 -6.38 11.22 15.98
N ALA A 72 -5.46 10.48 16.60
CA ALA A 72 -5.20 10.55 18.03
C ALA A 72 -4.69 11.93 18.47
N ILE A 73 -3.84 12.59 17.68
CA ILE A 73 -3.38 13.97 17.91
C ILE A 73 -4.56 14.94 17.82
N SER A 74 -5.42 14.81 16.81
CA SER A 74 -6.57 15.71 16.61
C SER A 74 -7.64 15.59 17.69
N ALA A 75 -7.67 14.47 18.40
CA ALA A 75 -8.56 14.24 19.54
C ALA A 75 -8.01 14.79 20.87
N GLN A 76 -6.75 15.22 20.91
CA GLN A 76 -6.15 15.90 22.07
C GLN A 76 -6.36 17.41 21.95
N ASP A 77 -6.71 18.04 23.07
CA ASP A 77 -6.73 19.50 23.16
C ASP A 77 -5.31 20.05 23.33
N GLY A 78 -5.01 21.17 22.67
CA GLY A 78 -3.75 21.91 22.81
C GLY A 78 -2.78 21.76 21.62
N ASP A 79 -1.60 22.36 21.78
CA ASP A 79 -0.58 22.44 20.73
C ASP A 79 0.59 21.47 20.94
N SER A 80 0.54 20.61 21.95
CA SER A 80 1.53 19.55 22.15
C SER A 80 0.98 18.44 23.03
N GLY A 81 1.57 17.24 22.91
CA GLY A 81 1.13 16.10 23.70
C GLY A 81 1.94 14.85 23.44
N THR A 82 1.36 13.71 23.83
CA THR A 82 1.96 12.39 23.62
C THR A 82 0.90 11.41 23.16
N VAL A 83 1.22 10.61 22.15
CA VAL A 83 0.41 9.50 21.64
C VAL A 83 1.22 8.21 21.62
N GLU A 84 0.59 7.07 21.34
CA GLU A 84 1.29 5.79 21.15
C GLU A 84 2.03 5.77 19.81
N CYS A 85 3.29 5.36 19.81
CA CYS A 85 4.07 5.17 18.58
C CYS A 85 3.51 4.00 17.77
N PRO A 86 3.22 4.17 16.47
CA PRO A 86 2.67 3.09 15.65
C PRO A 86 3.70 2.01 15.27
N GLU A 87 5.00 2.28 15.47
CA GLU A 87 6.10 1.35 15.16
C GLU A 87 6.49 0.50 16.37
N CYS A 88 6.87 1.14 17.48
CA CYS A 88 7.39 0.42 18.66
C CYS A 88 6.40 0.31 19.82
N LYS A 89 5.21 0.91 19.73
CA LYS A 89 4.22 1.02 20.83
C LYS A 89 4.69 1.82 22.05
N GLY A 90 5.86 2.46 21.98
CA GLY A 90 6.36 3.40 22.99
C GLY A 90 5.70 4.76 22.92
N ARG A 91 6.24 5.74 23.66
CA ARG A 91 5.70 7.10 23.67
C ARG A 91 6.20 7.92 22.49
N LEU A 92 5.28 8.62 21.85
CA LEU A 92 5.53 9.52 20.73
C LEU A 92 5.08 10.92 21.10
N SER A 93 6.04 11.81 21.36
CA SER A 93 5.78 13.21 21.65
C SER A 93 5.49 13.96 20.36
N TRP A 94 4.51 14.85 20.38
CA TRP A 94 4.15 15.69 19.24
C TRP A 94 3.97 17.15 19.67
N ALA A 95 4.19 18.07 18.73
CA ALA A 95 3.94 19.49 18.91
C ALA A 95 3.48 20.12 17.60
N ARG A 96 2.61 21.13 17.70
CA ARG A 96 2.15 21.98 16.62
C ARG A 96 2.94 23.29 16.66
N ASP A 97 3.58 23.62 15.56
CA ASP A 97 4.30 24.89 15.41
C ASP A 97 3.29 26.05 15.40
N SER A 98 3.49 27.04 16.28
CA SER A 98 2.63 28.21 16.40
C SER A 98 2.68 29.17 15.21
N PHE A 99 3.72 29.10 14.38
CA PHE A 99 3.94 29.98 13.23
C PHE A 99 3.26 29.48 11.95
N ASN A 100 3.31 28.17 11.68
CA ASN A 100 2.78 27.58 10.44
C ASN A 100 1.74 26.47 10.65
N GLY A 101 1.51 26.04 11.90
CA GLY A 101 0.55 24.99 12.24
C GLY A 101 0.99 23.56 11.90
N HIS A 102 2.22 23.36 11.40
CA HIS A 102 2.75 22.03 11.08
C HIS A 102 2.99 21.21 12.34
N LEU A 103 2.83 19.89 12.19
CA LEU A 103 3.03 18.93 13.27
C LEU A 103 4.43 18.34 13.19
N HIS A 104 5.11 18.33 14.32
CA HIS A 104 6.36 17.62 14.54
C HIS A 104 6.11 16.46 15.50
N GLY A 105 6.79 15.34 15.29
CA GLY A 105 6.69 14.20 16.20
C GLY A 105 7.99 13.41 16.30
N GLN A 106 8.30 12.96 17.51
CA GLN A 106 9.47 12.13 17.78
C GLN A 106 9.17 11.08 18.86
N CYS A 107 9.43 9.82 18.51
CA CYS A 107 9.35 8.72 19.46
C CYS A 107 10.55 8.73 20.42
N GLU A 108 10.32 8.30 21.66
CA GLU A 108 11.37 8.15 22.68
C GLU A 108 12.37 7.01 22.37
N THR A 109 11.95 6.04 21.56
CA THR A 109 12.82 4.91 21.16
C THR A 109 13.83 5.39 20.12
N ASP A 110 15.12 5.18 20.42
CA ASP A 110 16.21 5.59 19.53
C ASP A 110 16.10 4.93 18.15
N GLY A 111 16.34 5.71 17.10
CA GLY A 111 16.21 5.27 15.70
C GLY A 111 14.80 4.88 15.24
N CYS A 112 13.75 5.18 16.01
CA CYS A 112 12.37 4.84 15.65
C CYS A 112 11.70 5.94 14.78
N LEU A 113 10.40 6.17 14.96
CA LEU A 113 9.62 7.10 14.18
C LEU A 113 9.92 8.56 14.57
N ARG A 114 10.29 9.37 13.57
CA ARG A 114 10.39 10.83 13.66
C ARG A 114 9.88 11.45 12.36
N TRP A 115 9.09 12.52 12.47
CA TRP A 115 8.65 13.28 11.31
C TRP A 115 8.62 14.79 11.60
N MET A 116 8.73 15.57 10.53
CA MET A 116 8.60 17.02 10.51
C MET A 116 7.88 17.37 9.20
N GLN A 117 6.74 18.03 9.30
CA GLN A 117 6.01 18.60 8.16
C GLN A 117 6.47 20.03 7.87
#